data_AF-A0A5F4WEW9-F1
#
_entry.id   AF-A0A5F4WEW9-F1
#
_cell.length_a   1.000
_cell.length_b   1.000
_cell.length_c   1.000
_cell.angle_alpha   90.00
_cell.angle_beta   90.00
_cell.angle_gamma   90.00
#
_symmetry.space_group_name_H-M   'P 1'
#
loop_
_entity.id
_entity.type
_entity.pdbx_description
1 polymer ?
#
loop_
_entity_poly.entity_id
_entity_poly.type
_entity_poly.pdbx_seq_one_letter_code
_entity_poly.pdbx_strand_id
1 'polypeptide(L)'
;MAAEIHMTGPVSLIDNTEGQLVVNPEALKILSAVTQPVVVVAIVGLYRTGKSYLMNRLAGKNKGFSLGSTVKSHTKGIWMWCVPHPKKPGHTLVLLDTEGLGDIEKGDNENDSWIFSLAILLSSTFVYNSMGTINQQAMDQLHYVTELTDRIKASSSPDNNYVEDSADFVSFFPAFVWALRDFSLELKTDEEPITPDDYLELSLKLRKGADIKSKSFNDPRLCIRKFFPKRKCFIFDRPAWRKNLAHLEQLKEEDLNPDFIEQVAEFCSYILSHSNVKTLSGGITVNGPRLESLVLTYISAISSGDLPCMENAVRALAQLENSAAVEKAVAHYNQQMSQKVQLPTETLQELLDLHRDSERQAIEVFMKNSFKDVDHKFQRKLGAQLEARRDDFCEQNSKASSDCCMALLQDIFSPLEEDVKQGTFSKPGGYRLFLQKQQELKNKYYQVPRKGIQAEEVLKKYLESKEDVADALLQTDQLLSEKEKAIEVQRIKAESAEAAKKKLKKIQKKYKQMMEQKEKSYQEHVKQLTEKMERDKVQLMAEQEETIICKLKVFNCIISIFFSGAPN
;
A
#
# COMPACT_ATOMS: atom_id res chain seq x y z
N MET A 1 -10.78 -12.12 -12.79
CA MET A 1 -9.80 -11.62 -13.77
C MET A 1 -9.92 -10.11 -13.77
N ALA A 2 -8.83 -9.38 -13.50
CA ALA A 2 -8.87 -7.92 -13.58
C ALA A 2 -9.11 -7.52 -15.04
N ALA A 3 -10.02 -6.58 -15.29
CA ALA A 3 -10.26 -6.09 -16.65
C ALA A 3 -8.96 -5.48 -17.21
N GLU A 4 -8.50 -5.95 -18.36
CA GLU A 4 -7.36 -5.33 -19.05
C GLU A 4 -7.79 -3.94 -19.50
N ILE A 5 -7.22 -2.90 -18.87
CA ILE A 5 -7.45 -1.53 -19.28
C ILE A 5 -6.70 -1.31 -20.57
N HIS A 6 -7.46 -1.19 -21.66
CA HIS A 6 -6.93 -0.92 -22.98
C HIS A 6 -7.28 0.51 -23.39
N MET A 7 -6.36 1.45 -23.17
CA MET A 7 -6.50 2.81 -23.69
C MET A 7 -6.42 2.80 -25.22
N THR A 8 -7.43 3.38 -25.88
CA THR A 8 -7.47 3.47 -27.35
C THR A 8 -6.39 4.39 -27.90
N GLY A 9 -5.99 5.41 -27.14
CA GLY A 9 -4.91 6.34 -27.45
C GLY A 9 -4.38 7.05 -26.20
N PRO A 10 -3.33 7.87 -26.34
CA PRO A 10 -2.76 8.62 -25.22
C PRO A 10 -3.69 9.76 -24.76
N VAL A 11 -3.55 10.16 -23.50
CA VAL A 11 -4.25 11.31 -22.90
C VAL A 11 -3.25 12.20 -22.19
N SER A 12 -3.53 13.50 -22.08
CA SER A 12 -2.72 14.39 -21.25
C SER A 12 -2.86 13.98 -19.77
N LEU A 13 -1.74 13.78 -19.08
CA LEU A 13 -1.69 13.49 -17.64
C LEU A 13 -1.46 14.76 -16.84
N ILE A 14 -0.52 15.59 -17.28
CA ILE A 14 -0.20 16.88 -16.71
C ILE A 14 -0.19 17.88 -17.86
N ASP A 15 -1.10 18.85 -17.83
CA ASP A 15 -1.14 19.96 -18.77
C ASP A 15 -0.18 21.06 -18.33
N ASN A 16 0.42 21.74 -19.30
CA ASN A 16 1.23 22.94 -19.10
C ASN A 16 0.50 24.12 -19.73
N THR A 17 -0.24 24.87 -18.92
CA THR A 17 -1.13 25.96 -19.37
C THR A 17 -0.83 27.23 -18.59
N GLU A 18 -0.59 28.34 -19.30
CA GLU A 18 -0.33 29.66 -18.68
C GLU A 18 0.82 29.66 -17.66
N GLY A 19 1.83 28.81 -17.88
CA GLY A 19 2.98 28.67 -16.98
C GLY A 19 2.71 27.79 -15.75
N GLN A 20 1.54 27.15 -15.66
CA GLN A 20 1.18 26.26 -14.55
C GLN A 20 1.07 24.80 -15.00
N LEU A 21 1.57 23.89 -14.16
CA LEU A 21 1.39 22.45 -14.32
C LEU A 21 0.10 22.00 -13.63
N VAL A 22 -0.86 21.51 -14.39
CA VAL A 22 -2.19 21.11 -13.90
C VAL A 22 -2.45 19.65 -14.21
N VAL A 23 -2.90 18.88 -13.23
CA VAL A 23 -3.22 17.46 -13.43
C VAL A 23 -4.56 17.30 -14.14
N ASN A 24 -4.63 16.42 -15.12
CA ASN A 24 -5.88 16.07 -15.79
C ASN A 24 -6.69 15.04 -14.96
N PRO A 25 -7.91 15.37 -14.47
CA PRO A 25 -8.73 14.46 -13.67
C PRO A 25 -9.16 13.19 -14.42
N GLU A 26 -9.34 13.25 -15.74
CA GLU A 26 -9.70 12.07 -16.54
C GLU A 26 -8.55 11.04 -16.58
N ALA A 27 -7.31 11.54 -16.67
CA ALA A 27 -6.12 10.70 -16.61
C ALA A 27 -5.98 10.03 -15.23
N LEU A 28 -6.25 10.75 -14.15
CA LEU A 28 -6.25 10.16 -12.80
C LEU A 28 -7.30 9.07 -12.65
N LYS A 29 -8.51 9.27 -13.18
CA LYS A 29 -9.55 8.24 -13.18
C LYS A 29 -9.09 6.97 -13.91
N ILE A 30 -8.36 7.09 -15.01
CA ILE A 30 -7.78 5.94 -15.71
C ILE A 30 -6.73 5.26 -14.81
N LEU A 31 -5.82 6.02 -14.20
CA LEU A 31 -4.80 5.47 -13.29
C LEU A 31 -5.42 4.74 -12.10
N SER A 32 -6.43 5.31 -11.44
CA SER A 32 -7.11 4.67 -10.30
C SER A 32 -7.68 3.29 -10.61
N ALA A 33 -8.03 3.02 -11.88
CA ALA A 33 -8.56 1.72 -12.31
C ALA A 33 -7.46 0.68 -12.60
N VAL A 34 -6.19 1.08 -12.82
CA VAL A 34 -5.08 0.17 -13.13
C VAL A 34 -4.55 -0.49 -11.86
N THR A 35 -5.15 -1.62 -11.48
CA THR A 35 -4.74 -2.36 -10.26
C THR A 35 -3.45 -3.16 -10.44
N GLN A 36 -3.03 -3.41 -11.68
CA GLN A 36 -1.81 -4.14 -12.01
C GLN A 36 -0.55 -3.33 -11.68
N PRO A 37 0.59 -3.99 -11.36
CA PRO A 37 1.88 -3.34 -11.28
C PRO A 37 2.24 -2.61 -12.59
N VAL A 38 2.82 -1.41 -12.48
CA VAL A 38 3.17 -0.59 -13.64
C VAL A 38 4.67 -0.57 -13.92
N VAL A 39 5.03 -0.70 -15.19
CA VAL A 39 6.36 -0.38 -15.72
C VAL A 39 6.24 0.98 -16.40
N VAL A 40 6.93 1.99 -15.89
CA VAL A 40 6.79 3.37 -16.40
C VAL A 40 8.02 3.75 -17.22
N VAL A 41 7.83 4.10 -18.49
CA VAL A 41 8.90 4.56 -19.38
C VAL A 41 8.61 6.00 -19.77
N ALA A 42 9.49 6.94 -19.40
CA ALA A 42 9.37 8.33 -19.78
C ALA A 42 10.42 8.70 -20.81
N ILE A 43 10.05 9.52 -21.80
CA ILE A 43 10.99 10.08 -22.78
C ILE A 43 11.03 11.60 -22.68
N VAL A 44 12.24 12.15 -22.61
CA VAL A 44 12.50 13.59 -22.51
C VAL A 44 13.57 13.99 -23.51
N GLY A 45 13.52 15.22 -23.99
CA GLY A 45 14.51 15.76 -24.94
C GLY A 45 13.98 16.99 -25.65
N LEU A 46 14.84 17.63 -26.42
CA LEU A 46 14.49 18.81 -27.19
C LEU A 46 13.24 18.60 -28.05
N TYR A 47 12.51 19.68 -28.32
CA TYR A 47 11.40 19.65 -29.27
C TYR A 47 11.87 19.14 -30.65
N ARG A 48 11.00 18.42 -31.37
CA ARG A 48 11.24 17.87 -32.73
C ARG A 48 12.41 16.89 -32.89
N THR A 49 12.70 16.13 -31.85
CA THR A 49 13.72 15.07 -31.90
C THR A 49 13.12 13.67 -32.12
N GLY A 50 11.82 13.58 -32.44
CA GLY A 50 11.15 12.32 -32.75
C GLY A 50 10.83 11.44 -31.52
N LYS A 51 10.60 12.05 -30.35
CA LYS A 51 10.25 11.36 -29.10
C LYS A 51 8.98 10.52 -29.21
N SER A 52 7.88 11.17 -29.58
CA SER A 52 6.55 10.55 -29.74
C SER A 52 6.55 9.37 -30.72
N TYR A 53 7.43 9.40 -31.74
CA TYR A 53 7.61 8.27 -32.66
C TYR A 53 8.14 7.03 -31.93
N LEU A 54 9.20 7.18 -31.12
CA LEU A 54 9.75 6.06 -30.34
C LEU A 54 8.73 5.53 -29.32
N MET A 55 7.94 6.41 -28.71
CA MET A 55 6.90 6.00 -27.77
C MET A 55 5.76 5.23 -28.44
N ASN A 56 5.36 5.63 -29.66
CA ASN A 56 4.38 4.86 -30.45
C ASN A 56 4.91 3.46 -30.77
N ARG A 57 6.20 3.35 -31.13
CA ARG A 57 6.85 2.06 -31.38
C ARG A 57 6.92 1.19 -30.13
N LEU A 58 7.17 1.76 -28.95
CA LEU A 58 7.07 1.04 -27.67
C LEU A 58 5.66 0.56 -27.35
N ALA A 59 4.63 1.32 -27.75
CA ALA A 59 3.22 0.92 -27.65
C ALA A 59 2.85 -0.20 -28.65
N GLY A 60 3.75 -0.56 -29.57
CA GLY A 60 3.49 -1.52 -30.64
C GLY A 60 2.50 -0.99 -31.69
N LYS A 61 2.34 0.33 -31.81
CA LYS A 61 1.39 0.96 -32.74
C LYS A 61 2.08 2.03 -33.60
N ASN A 62 1.60 2.18 -34.84
CA ASN A 62 2.11 3.23 -35.73
C ASN A 62 1.52 4.61 -35.42
N LYS A 63 0.33 4.64 -34.79
CA LYS A 63 -0.39 5.86 -34.41
C LYS A 63 -0.69 5.84 -32.92
N GLY A 64 -0.64 7.01 -32.29
CA GLY A 64 -0.82 7.15 -30.84
C GLY A 64 -0.56 8.59 -30.40
N PHE A 65 0.60 8.83 -29.81
CA PHE A 65 1.10 10.18 -29.55
C PHE A 65 1.25 10.92 -30.87
N SER A 66 0.72 12.15 -30.92
CA SER A 66 0.68 12.95 -32.15
C SER A 66 2.08 13.34 -32.60
N LEU A 67 2.45 13.01 -33.84
CA LEU A 67 3.73 13.41 -34.41
C LEU A 67 3.62 14.84 -34.96
N GLY A 68 4.28 15.79 -34.31
CA GLY A 68 4.31 17.17 -34.78
C GLY A 68 5.18 17.36 -36.03
N SER A 69 4.60 17.90 -37.11
CA SER A 69 5.30 18.17 -38.38
C SER A 69 5.56 19.67 -38.65
N THR A 70 5.02 20.55 -37.82
CA THR A 70 5.06 22.02 -38.01
C THR A 70 6.06 22.74 -37.09
N VAL A 71 6.19 24.06 -37.26
CA VAL A 71 7.09 24.91 -36.47
C VAL A 71 6.57 25.18 -35.05
N LYS A 72 5.45 24.58 -34.63
CA LYS A 72 4.93 24.65 -33.25
C LYS A 72 5.22 23.37 -32.48
N SER A 73 5.43 23.47 -31.18
CA SER A 73 5.44 22.29 -30.32
C SER A 73 4.02 21.70 -30.26
N HIS A 74 3.94 20.37 -30.34
CA HIS A 74 2.64 19.67 -30.37
C HIS A 74 2.28 19.07 -29.01
N THR A 75 3.24 18.43 -28.33
CA THR A 75 3.05 17.89 -26.98
C THR A 75 3.24 19.02 -25.97
N LYS A 76 2.20 19.37 -25.22
CA LYS A 76 2.24 20.29 -24.08
C LYS A 76 2.12 19.50 -22.77
N GLY A 77 2.97 19.78 -21.79
CA GLY A 77 3.02 19.05 -20.52
C GLY A 77 3.53 17.60 -20.65
N ILE A 78 2.88 16.65 -19.96
CA ILE A 78 3.22 15.22 -19.94
C ILE A 78 1.98 14.41 -20.35
N TRP A 79 2.12 13.62 -21.40
CA TRP A 79 1.07 12.73 -21.90
C TRP A 79 1.33 11.30 -21.47
N MET A 80 0.28 10.55 -21.15
CA MET A 80 0.38 9.15 -20.76
C MET A 80 -0.36 8.22 -21.71
N TRP A 81 0.15 7.01 -21.85
CA TRP A 81 -0.55 5.90 -22.50
C TRP A 81 -0.33 4.60 -21.74
N CYS A 82 -1.40 4.03 -21.19
CA CYS A 82 -1.38 2.75 -20.51
C CYS A 82 -1.77 1.64 -21.50
N VAL A 83 -0.87 0.67 -21.69
CA VAL A 83 -1.09 -0.51 -22.53
C VAL A 83 -0.69 -1.77 -21.78
N PRO A 84 -1.27 -2.95 -22.10
CA PRO A 84 -0.80 -4.21 -21.55
C PRO A 84 0.68 -4.43 -21.87
N HIS A 85 1.47 -4.88 -20.89
CA HIS A 85 2.90 -5.06 -21.10
C HIS A 85 3.17 -6.30 -21.99
N PRO A 86 3.78 -6.15 -23.18
CA PRO A 86 3.85 -7.22 -24.19
C PRO A 86 4.71 -8.42 -23.77
N LYS A 87 5.71 -8.22 -22.90
CA LYS A 87 6.60 -9.28 -22.40
C LYS A 87 6.37 -9.70 -20.94
N LYS A 88 5.46 -9.06 -20.21
CA LYS A 88 5.26 -9.25 -18.75
C LYS A 88 3.77 -9.39 -18.45
N PRO A 89 3.20 -10.61 -18.50
CA PRO A 89 1.80 -10.83 -18.21
C PRO A 89 1.41 -10.27 -16.84
N GLY A 90 0.20 -9.72 -16.74
CA GLY A 90 -0.33 -9.12 -15.50
C GLY A 90 0.30 -7.77 -15.11
N HIS A 91 1.11 -7.16 -15.99
CA HIS A 91 1.68 -5.83 -15.80
C HIS A 91 1.16 -4.85 -16.85
N THR A 92 1.10 -3.58 -16.48
CA THR A 92 0.75 -2.48 -17.40
C THR A 92 2.01 -1.68 -17.75
N LEU A 93 2.24 -1.44 -19.03
CA LEU A 93 3.26 -0.51 -19.51
C LEU A 93 2.65 0.90 -19.59
N VAL A 94 3.22 1.83 -18.85
CA VAL A 94 2.83 3.24 -18.85
C VAL A 94 3.89 4.03 -19.59
N LEU A 95 3.50 4.61 -20.71
CA LEU A 95 4.35 5.41 -21.58
C LEU A 95 4.11 6.89 -21.29
N LEU A 96 5.16 7.62 -20.90
CA LEU A 96 5.11 9.06 -20.65
C LEU A 96 5.87 9.81 -21.74
N ASP A 97 5.15 10.50 -22.63
CA ASP A 97 5.73 11.39 -23.64
C ASP A 97 5.67 12.83 -23.14
N THR A 98 6.81 13.51 -23.09
CA THR A 98 6.88 14.86 -22.56
C THR A 98 6.93 15.92 -23.65
N GLU A 99 6.52 17.12 -23.27
CA GLU A 99 6.80 18.33 -24.01
C GLU A 99 8.30 18.45 -24.34
N GLY A 100 8.57 19.06 -25.50
CA GLY A 100 9.94 19.34 -25.92
C GLY A 100 10.57 20.47 -25.12
N LEU A 101 11.79 20.22 -24.65
CA LEU A 101 12.61 21.23 -23.97
C LEU A 101 13.05 22.32 -24.96
N GLY A 102 13.10 23.57 -24.51
CA GLY A 102 13.59 24.72 -25.28
C GLY A 102 12.67 25.19 -26.40
N ASP A 103 11.35 25.01 -26.24
CA ASP A 103 10.35 25.47 -27.20
C ASP A 103 10.25 27.01 -27.23
N ILE A 104 10.40 27.59 -28.42
CA ILE A 104 10.57 29.04 -28.64
C ILE A 104 9.31 29.83 -28.26
N GLU A 105 8.13 29.21 -28.33
CA GLU A 105 6.86 29.88 -28.03
C GLU A 105 6.59 30.02 -26.52
N LYS A 106 7.41 29.44 -25.63
CA LYS A 106 7.14 29.40 -24.18
C LYS A 106 7.49 30.67 -23.42
N GLY A 107 8.53 31.40 -23.82
CA GLY A 107 9.00 32.59 -23.08
C GLY A 107 9.61 32.31 -21.69
N ASP A 108 9.16 31.28 -20.95
CA ASP A 108 9.78 30.74 -19.73
C ASP A 108 10.28 29.31 -19.93
N ASN A 109 11.42 29.00 -19.31
CA ASN A 109 12.02 27.66 -19.27
C ASN A 109 11.82 26.98 -17.90
N GLU A 110 11.06 27.56 -16.98
CA GLU A 110 10.93 27.04 -15.61
C GLU A 110 10.19 25.71 -15.59
N ASN A 111 9.14 25.60 -16.41
CA ASN A 111 8.38 24.37 -16.54
C ASN A 111 9.16 23.24 -17.21
N ASP A 112 10.20 23.54 -18.00
CA ASP A 112 11.05 22.51 -18.62
C ASP A 112 11.82 21.73 -17.55
N SER A 113 12.40 22.41 -16.55
CA SER A 113 13.08 21.76 -15.43
C SER A 113 12.12 20.91 -14.58
N TRP A 114 10.87 21.35 -14.42
CA TRP A 114 9.84 20.58 -13.72
C TRP A 114 9.40 19.34 -14.48
N ILE A 115 9.10 19.46 -15.77
CA ILE A 115 8.73 18.33 -16.63
C ILE A 115 9.87 17.28 -16.65
N PHE A 116 11.12 17.75 -16.73
CA PHE A 116 12.30 16.88 -16.66
C PHE A 116 12.37 16.12 -15.32
N SER A 117 12.19 16.83 -14.21
CA SER A 117 12.22 16.25 -12.85
C SER A 117 11.08 15.27 -12.60
N LEU A 118 9.86 15.60 -13.05
CA LEU A 118 8.67 14.73 -12.94
C LEU A 118 8.84 13.45 -13.76
N ALA A 119 9.39 13.53 -14.97
CA ALA A 119 9.67 12.36 -15.79
C ALA A 119 10.63 11.37 -15.10
N ILE A 120 11.63 11.87 -14.36
CA ILE A 120 12.53 11.05 -13.56
C ILE A 120 11.80 10.42 -12.37
N LEU A 121 11.08 11.22 -11.58
CA LEU A 121 10.40 10.75 -10.37
C LEU A 121 9.34 9.68 -10.66
N LEU A 122 8.59 9.84 -11.75
CA LEU A 122 7.49 8.96 -12.12
C LEU A 122 7.94 7.69 -12.85
N SER A 123 9.10 7.70 -13.52
CA SER A 123 9.52 6.59 -14.39
C SER A 123 10.33 5.50 -13.68
N SER A 124 10.31 4.29 -14.25
CA SER A 124 11.27 3.21 -14.00
C SER A 124 12.45 3.26 -14.96
N THR A 125 12.21 3.79 -16.16
CA THR A 125 13.22 3.98 -17.20
C THR A 125 13.03 5.35 -17.82
N PHE A 126 14.10 6.14 -17.79
CA PHE A 126 14.16 7.49 -18.30
C PHE A 126 14.96 7.49 -19.60
N VAL A 127 14.30 7.82 -20.69
CA VAL A 127 14.90 7.91 -22.03
C VAL A 127 15.20 9.36 -22.34
N TYR A 128 16.47 9.72 -22.41
CA TYR A 128 16.90 11.02 -22.91
C TYR A 128 17.15 10.94 -24.42
N ASN A 129 16.40 11.70 -25.20
CA ASN A 129 16.43 11.66 -26.66
C ASN A 129 17.00 12.96 -27.24
N SER A 130 18.11 12.86 -27.96
CA SER A 130 18.80 14.00 -28.58
C SER A 130 19.18 13.71 -30.04
N MET A 131 19.45 14.75 -30.81
CA MET A 131 19.92 14.64 -32.19
C MET A 131 21.45 14.68 -32.24
N GLY A 132 22.03 13.92 -33.16
CA GLY A 132 23.47 13.89 -33.41
C GLY A 132 24.25 13.14 -32.34
N THR A 133 25.40 13.70 -31.98
CA THR A 133 26.44 13.04 -31.17
C THR A 133 26.49 13.63 -29.77
N ILE A 134 27.16 12.93 -28.84
CA ILE A 134 27.38 13.43 -27.48
C ILE A 134 28.57 14.41 -27.51
N ASN A 135 28.29 15.65 -27.89
CA ASN A 135 29.26 16.74 -27.89
C ASN A 135 29.05 17.68 -26.68
N GLN A 136 29.82 18.77 -26.58
CA GLN A 136 29.67 19.71 -25.47
C GLN A 136 28.27 20.37 -25.47
N GLN A 137 27.73 20.70 -26.63
CA GLN A 137 26.39 21.28 -26.75
C GLN A 137 25.30 20.33 -26.23
N ALA A 138 25.40 19.03 -26.51
CA ALA A 138 24.48 18.03 -25.98
C ALA A 138 24.59 17.91 -24.44
N MET A 139 25.80 18.06 -23.89
CA MET A 139 26.01 18.10 -22.43
C MET A 139 25.49 19.39 -21.80
N ASP A 140 25.63 20.53 -22.47
CA ASP A 140 25.08 21.81 -22.01
C ASP A 140 23.54 21.75 -22.01
N GLN A 141 22.93 21.04 -22.97
CA GLN A 141 21.48 20.76 -22.99
C GLN A 141 21.03 19.80 -21.87
N LEU A 142 21.96 19.09 -21.23
CA LEU A 142 21.72 18.25 -20.06
C LEU A 142 21.94 19.00 -18.73
N HIS A 143 22.06 20.34 -18.74
CA HIS A 143 22.10 21.15 -17.51
C HIS A 143 20.91 20.89 -16.58
N TYR A 144 19.75 20.47 -17.10
CA TYR A 144 18.62 20.02 -16.29
C TYR A 144 18.99 18.90 -15.30
N VAL A 145 19.96 18.03 -15.65
CA VAL A 145 20.45 16.97 -14.76
C VAL A 145 21.26 17.55 -13.60
N THR A 146 21.99 18.65 -13.83
CA THR A 146 22.70 19.35 -12.74
C THR A 146 21.75 20.13 -11.83
N GLU A 147 20.61 20.59 -12.35
CA GLU A 147 19.57 21.26 -11.55
C GLU A 147 18.73 20.30 -10.70
N LEU A 148 18.82 18.98 -10.91
CA LEU A 148 17.99 18.01 -10.17
C LEU A 148 18.16 18.12 -8.65
N THR A 149 19.35 18.48 -8.18
CA THR A 149 19.61 18.70 -6.75
C THR A 149 18.86 19.90 -6.19
N ASP A 150 18.50 20.85 -7.05
CA ASP A 150 17.74 22.05 -6.68
C ASP A 150 16.23 21.87 -6.92
N ARG A 151 15.83 20.77 -7.56
CA ARG A 151 14.42 20.48 -7.93
C ARG A 151 13.82 19.28 -7.21
N ILE A 152 14.64 18.37 -6.68
CA ILE A 152 14.16 17.14 -6.04
C ILE A 152 14.79 17.02 -4.65
N LYS A 153 13.96 16.66 -3.66
CA LYS A 153 14.43 16.26 -2.33
C LYS A 153 14.27 14.75 -2.13
N ALA A 154 15.30 14.07 -1.62
CA ALA A 154 15.16 12.68 -1.20
C ALA A 154 14.53 12.60 0.20
N SER A 155 15.00 13.43 1.15
CA SER A 155 14.55 13.48 2.54
C SER A 155 13.91 14.82 2.92
N SER A 156 13.04 14.79 3.93
CA SER A 156 12.40 15.97 4.53
C SER A 156 13.11 16.50 5.80
N SER A 157 14.18 15.83 6.26
CA SER A 157 14.89 16.18 7.50
C SER A 157 15.63 17.54 7.41
N PRO A 158 15.46 18.44 8.39
CA PRO A 158 16.13 19.76 8.40
C PRO A 158 17.67 19.69 8.52
N ASP A 159 18.20 18.60 9.07
CA ASP A 159 19.63 18.41 9.32
C ASP A 159 20.41 17.86 8.11
N ASN A 160 19.74 17.50 7.01
CA ASN A 160 20.42 17.02 5.81
C ASN A 160 20.92 18.21 4.97
N ASN A 161 22.24 18.35 4.86
CA ASN A 161 22.83 19.25 3.88
C ASN A 161 22.45 18.77 2.45
N TYR A 162 22.13 19.68 1.53
CA TYR A 162 21.77 19.40 0.13
C TYR A 162 22.75 18.43 -0.60
N VAL A 163 24.01 18.38 -0.16
CA VAL A 163 25.04 17.49 -0.70
C VAL A 163 24.80 16.01 -0.33
N GLU A 164 24.28 15.73 0.86
CA GLU A 164 23.94 14.37 1.34
C GLU A 164 22.69 13.82 0.65
N ASP A 165 21.71 14.68 0.36
CA ASP A 165 20.43 14.29 -0.27
C ASP A 165 20.62 13.71 -1.68
N SER A 166 21.62 14.23 -2.42
CA SER A 166 22.01 13.74 -3.75
C SER A 166 22.61 12.32 -3.75
N ALA A 167 23.11 11.84 -2.60
CA ALA A 167 23.66 10.51 -2.46
C ALA A 167 22.56 9.44 -2.46
N ASP A 168 21.32 9.80 -2.11
CA ASP A 168 20.21 8.87 -2.01
C ASP A 168 19.42 8.75 -3.32
N PHE A 169 19.68 9.61 -4.29
CA PHE A 169 19.05 9.58 -5.62
C PHE A 169 19.23 8.23 -6.32
N VAL A 170 20.38 7.59 -6.13
CA VAL A 170 20.68 6.25 -6.65
C VAL A 170 19.62 5.21 -6.28
N SER A 171 18.98 5.34 -5.11
CA SER A 171 18.05 4.34 -4.59
C SER A 171 16.68 4.37 -5.27
N PHE A 172 16.30 5.49 -5.91
CA PHE A 172 14.96 5.65 -6.49
C PHE A 172 14.95 6.20 -7.93
N PHE A 173 16.10 6.61 -8.46
CA PHE A 173 16.21 7.07 -9.83
C PHE A 173 16.03 5.92 -10.84
N PRO A 174 15.44 6.19 -12.01
CA PRO A 174 15.20 5.20 -13.04
C PRO A 174 16.50 4.73 -13.71
N ALA A 175 16.41 3.66 -14.51
CA ALA A 175 17.47 3.37 -15.47
C ALA A 175 17.54 4.48 -16.52
N PHE A 176 18.74 4.93 -16.89
CA PHE A 176 18.94 5.97 -17.90
C PHE A 176 19.24 5.37 -19.26
N VAL A 177 18.55 5.84 -20.30
CA VAL A 177 18.76 5.41 -21.69
C VAL A 177 18.97 6.64 -22.55
N TRP A 178 20.12 6.75 -23.22
CA TRP A 178 20.37 7.83 -24.17
C TRP A 178 20.07 7.35 -25.59
N ALA A 179 19.04 7.92 -26.20
CA ALA A 179 18.64 7.70 -27.59
C ALA A 179 19.22 8.81 -28.49
N LEU A 180 20.24 8.48 -29.28
CA LEU A 180 20.92 9.39 -30.20
C LEU A 180 20.35 9.26 -31.62
N ARG A 181 19.63 10.29 -32.07
CA ARG A 181 18.92 10.33 -33.34
C ARG A 181 19.77 10.94 -34.45
N ASP A 182 19.62 10.46 -35.68
CA ASP A 182 20.43 10.88 -36.84
C ASP A 182 21.95 10.81 -36.51
N PHE A 183 22.37 9.69 -35.92
CA PHE A 183 23.77 9.45 -35.59
C PHE A 183 24.62 9.39 -36.88
N SER A 184 25.83 9.95 -36.83
CA SER A 184 26.64 10.18 -38.04
C SER A 184 28.12 9.81 -37.88
N LEU A 185 28.52 9.27 -36.73
CA LEU A 185 29.89 8.83 -36.49
C LEU A 185 30.03 7.34 -36.74
N GLU A 186 31.20 6.92 -37.21
CA GLU A 186 31.60 5.52 -37.09
C GLU A 186 32.00 5.23 -35.64
N LEU A 187 31.41 4.19 -35.05
CA LEU A 187 31.72 3.75 -33.70
C LEU A 187 33.05 2.98 -33.67
N LYS A 188 34.17 3.70 -33.76
CA LYS A 188 35.52 3.15 -33.67
C LYS A 188 36.41 3.98 -32.74
N THR A 189 37.30 3.33 -32.01
CA THR A 189 38.39 3.94 -31.24
C THR A 189 39.67 3.19 -31.56
N ASP A 190 40.74 3.89 -31.95
CA ASP A 190 42.01 3.26 -32.36
C ASP A 190 41.84 2.13 -33.41
N GLU A 191 40.94 2.37 -34.38
CA GLU A 191 40.50 1.41 -35.42
C GLU A 191 39.70 0.19 -34.94
N GLU A 192 39.54 -0.01 -33.63
CA GLU A 192 38.70 -1.07 -33.07
C GLU A 192 37.22 -0.63 -32.99
N PRO A 193 36.26 -1.48 -33.41
CA PRO A 193 34.85 -1.18 -33.28
C PRO A 193 34.43 -1.15 -31.81
N ILE A 194 33.66 -0.12 -31.43
CA ILE A 194 33.11 0.03 -30.09
C ILE A 194 31.59 -0.08 -30.12
N THR A 195 30.98 -0.47 -29.01
CA THR A 195 29.51 -0.47 -28.89
C THR A 195 28.98 0.96 -28.62
N PRO A 196 27.68 1.22 -28.83
CA PRO A 196 27.05 2.47 -28.39
C PRO A 196 27.21 2.71 -26.89
N ASP A 197 27.21 1.65 -26.08
CA ASP A 197 27.42 1.76 -24.63
C ASP A 197 28.84 2.20 -24.29
N ASP A 198 29.84 1.65 -24.98
CA ASP A 198 31.23 2.09 -24.86
C ASP A 198 31.37 3.56 -25.24
N TYR A 199 30.71 3.98 -26.33
CA TYR A 199 30.68 5.38 -26.75
C TYR A 199 30.09 6.31 -25.67
N LEU A 200 29.02 5.89 -24.99
CA LEU A 200 28.44 6.64 -23.87
C LEU A 200 29.42 6.74 -22.70
N GLU A 201 30.04 5.64 -22.28
CA GLU A 201 30.99 5.65 -21.16
C GLU A 201 32.26 6.45 -21.48
N LEU A 202 32.72 6.43 -22.74
CA LEU A 202 33.77 7.34 -23.23
C LEU A 202 33.34 8.80 -23.16
N SER A 203 32.12 9.13 -23.58
CA SER A 203 31.58 10.49 -23.58
C SER A 203 31.38 11.05 -22.16
N LEU A 204 31.16 10.17 -21.18
CA LEU A 204 31.03 10.47 -19.76
C LEU A 204 32.38 10.44 -19.01
N LYS A 205 33.52 10.23 -19.69
CA LYS A 205 34.84 10.35 -19.05
C LYS A 205 35.06 11.78 -18.54
N LEU A 206 35.56 11.87 -17.31
CA LEU A 206 35.87 13.14 -16.67
C LEU A 206 37.25 13.64 -17.11
N ARG A 207 37.42 14.96 -17.13
CA ARG A 207 38.72 15.61 -17.36
C ARG A 207 39.42 15.86 -16.04
N LYS A 208 40.74 15.68 -16.03
CA LYS A 208 41.62 16.09 -14.92
C LYS A 208 41.72 17.62 -14.89
N GLY A 209 41.68 18.20 -13.70
CA GLY A 209 41.80 19.65 -13.50
C GLY A 209 40.75 20.17 -12.51
N ALA A 210 41.13 21.17 -11.72
CA ALA A 210 40.25 21.84 -10.75
C ALA A 210 39.84 23.25 -11.20
N ASP A 211 40.18 23.64 -12.43
CA ASP A 211 39.79 24.93 -13.00
C ASP A 211 38.29 24.96 -13.35
N ILE A 212 37.74 26.16 -13.51
CA ILE A 212 36.32 26.39 -13.76
C ILE A 212 35.83 25.66 -15.02
N LYS A 213 36.65 25.58 -16.09
CA LYS A 213 36.26 24.90 -17.33
C LYS A 213 36.21 23.39 -17.14
N SER A 214 37.17 22.83 -16.42
CA SER A 214 37.16 21.40 -16.05
C SER A 214 35.97 21.07 -15.16
N LYS A 215 35.61 21.94 -14.21
CA LYS A 215 34.43 21.77 -13.37
C LYS A 215 33.13 21.78 -14.18
N SER A 216 32.90 22.81 -14.99
CA SER A 216 31.72 22.91 -15.87
C SER A 216 31.60 21.73 -16.85
N PHE A 217 32.72 21.21 -17.35
CA PHE A 217 32.72 20.00 -18.17
C PHE A 217 32.36 18.73 -17.36
N ASN A 218 32.85 18.62 -16.13
CA ASN A 218 32.70 17.42 -15.32
C ASN A 218 31.35 17.34 -14.61
N ASP A 219 30.74 18.45 -14.21
CA ASP A 219 29.51 18.48 -13.40
C ASP A 219 28.34 17.68 -14.02
N PRO A 220 27.90 17.92 -15.26
CA PRO A 220 26.81 17.14 -15.85
C PRO A 220 27.16 15.65 -15.99
N ARG A 221 28.42 15.33 -16.30
CA ARG A 221 28.92 13.95 -16.41
C ARG A 221 28.92 13.25 -15.06
N LEU A 222 29.32 13.95 -14.01
CA LEU A 222 29.30 13.46 -12.64
C LEU A 222 27.86 13.19 -12.18
N CYS A 223 26.92 14.10 -12.46
CA CYS A 223 25.53 13.91 -12.12
C CYS A 223 24.92 12.69 -12.82
N ILE A 224 25.15 12.52 -14.14
CA ILE A 224 24.66 11.32 -14.86
C ILE A 224 25.24 10.04 -14.26
N ARG A 225 26.55 10.01 -14.01
CA ARG A 225 27.24 8.82 -13.47
C ARG A 225 26.79 8.48 -12.05
N LYS A 226 26.58 9.50 -11.22
CA LYS A 226 26.17 9.36 -9.81
C LYS A 226 24.70 9.01 -9.68
N PHE A 227 23.81 9.73 -10.36
CA PHE A 227 22.36 9.59 -10.16
C PHE A 227 21.79 8.38 -10.86
N PHE A 228 22.35 7.99 -12.02
CA PHE A 228 21.85 6.90 -12.83
C PHE A 228 22.91 5.81 -12.97
N PRO A 229 23.05 4.86 -12.03
CA PRO A 229 24.11 3.85 -12.12
C PRO A 229 23.92 2.86 -13.29
N LYS A 230 22.66 2.58 -13.65
CA LYS A 230 22.30 1.75 -14.81
C LYS A 230 22.07 2.69 -15.99
N ARG A 231 22.93 2.60 -17.01
CA ARG A 231 22.89 3.44 -18.21
C ARG A 231 23.00 2.56 -19.46
N LYS A 232 22.30 2.96 -20.53
CA LYS A 232 22.33 2.31 -21.84
C LYS A 232 22.33 3.38 -22.93
N CYS A 233 22.95 3.09 -24.06
CA CYS A 233 22.94 3.95 -25.23
C CYS A 233 22.37 3.22 -26.44
N PHE A 234 21.58 3.94 -27.24
CA PHE A 234 21.13 3.51 -28.55
C PHE A 234 21.43 4.62 -29.55
N ILE A 235 21.96 4.21 -30.71
CA ILE A 235 22.10 5.08 -31.86
C ILE A 235 21.02 4.75 -32.88
N PHE A 236 20.54 5.77 -33.56
CA PHE A 236 19.54 5.66 -34.59
C PHE A 236 20.01 6.39 -35.84
N ASP A 237 20.07 5.66 -36.94
CA ASP A 237 20.27 6.26 -38.25
C ASP A 237 19.08 7.10 -38.65
N ARG A 238 19.28 7.91 -39.69
CA ARG A 238 18.23 8.76 -40.20
C ARG A 238 17.09 7.87 -40.73
N PRO A 239 15.84 8.08 -40.29
CA PRO A 239 14.75 7.15 -40.56
C PRO A 239 14.29 7.17 -42.03
N ALA A 240 14.37 8.33 -42.68
CA ALA A 240 14.02 8.50 -44.09
C ALA A 240 14.73 9.74 -44.68
N TRP A 241 14.66 9.90 -46.01
CA TRP A 241 15.11 11.10 -46.69
C TRP A 241 14.38 12.36 -46.18
N ARG A 242 15.10 13.49 -46.12
CA ARG A 242 14.62 14.76 -45.53
C ARG A 242 13.20 15.17 -45.96
N LYS A 243 12.87 15.01 -47.24
CA LYS A 243 11.57 15.35 -47.83
C LYS A 243 10.40 14.54 -47.25
N ASN A 244 10.67 13.34 -46.72
CA ASN A 244 9.65 12.42 -46.21
C ASN A 244 9.51 12.50 -44.67
N LEU A 245 10.41 13.18 -43.97
CA LEU A 245 10.41 13.25 -42.50
C LEU A 245 9.15 13.92 -41.92
N ALA A 246 8.57 14.89 -42.63
CA ALA A 246 7.32 15.54 -42.21
C ALA A 246 6.10 14.59 -42.27
N HIS A 247 6.24 13.49 -43.02
CA HIS A 247 5.21 12.48 -43.25
C HIS A 247 5.60 11.13 -42.65
N LEU A 248 6.53 11.10 -41.69
CA LEU A 248 7.07 9.86 -41.12
C LEU A 248 6.00 8.90 -40.58
N GLU A 249 4.88 9.44 -40.06
CA GLU A 249 3.74 8.64 -39.58
C GLU A 249 2.98 7.91 -40.70
N GLN A 250 3.06 8.44 -41.93
CA GLN A 250 2.34 7.96 -43.11
C GLN A 250 3.21 7.01 -43.94
N LEU A 251 4.52 7.01 -43.72
CA LEU A 251 5.45 6.11 -44.39
C LEU A 251 5.22 4.68 -43.91
N LYS A 252 5.32 3.75 -44.84
CA LYS A 252 5.35 2.33 -44.51
C LYS A 252 6.75 1.94 -44.07
N GLU A 253 6.88 0.80 -43.39
CA GLU A 253 8.20 0.31 -42.95
C GLU A 253 9.15 0.06 -44.13
N GLU A 254 8.62 -0.36 -45.29
CA GLU A 254 9.39 -0.52 -46.54
C GLU A 254 10.03 0.80 -47.06
N ASP A 255 9.49 1.96 -46.66
CA ASP A 255 9.99 3.28 -47.06
C ASP A 255 11.03 3.85 -46.08
N LEU A 256 11.25 3.18 -44.95
CA LEU A 256 12.19 3.58 -43.92
C LEU A 256 13.56 2.95 -44.14
N ASN A 257 14.60 3.57 -43.59
CA ASN A 257 15.93 2.99 -43.57
C ASN A 257 15.90 1.64 -42.79
N PRO A 258 16.31 0.52 -43.41
CA PRO A 258 16.33 -0.79 -42.75
C PRO A 258 17.12 -0.82 -41.43
N ASP A 259 18.28 -0.15 -41.39
CA ASP A 259 19.12 -0.09 -40.19
C ASP A 259 18.38 0.62 -39.04
N PHE A 260 17.64 1.69 -39.36
CA PHE A 260 16.80 2.39 -38.39
C PHE A 260 15.66 1.51 -37.85
N ILE A 261 15.05 0.67 -38.69
CA ILE A 261 13.99 -0.25 -38.25
C ILE A 261 14.56 -1.27 -37.27
N GLU A 262 15.73 -1.85 -37.59
CA GLU A 262 16.41 -2.81 -36.72
C GLU A 262 16.81 -2.17 -35.38
N GLN A 263 17.41 -0.97 -35.41
CA GLN A 263 17.78 -0.22 -34.20
C GLN A 263 16.56 0.11 -33.32
N VAL A 264 15.43 0.49 -33.92
CA VAL A 264 14.17 0.73 -33.19
C VAL A 264 13.62 -0.56 -32.58
N ALA A 265 13.71 -1.68 -33.30
CA ALA A 265 13.29 -2.98 -32.79
C ALA A 265 14.18 -3.44 -31.61
N GLU A 266 15.49 -3.25 -31.70
CA GLU A 266 16.44 -3.54 -30.61
C GLU A 266 16.15 -2.67 -29.38
N PHE A 267 15.97 -1.35 -29.57
CA PHE A 267 15.59 -0.42 -28.52
C PHE A 267 14.29 -0.86 -27.83
N CYS A 268 13.23 -1.14 -28.59
CA CYS A 268 11.97 -1.57 -28.02
C CYS A 268 12.12 -2.90 -27.29
N SER A 269 12.84 -3.86 -27.88
CA SER A 269 13.08 -5.16 -27.27
C SER A 269 13.82 -5.02 -25.94
N TYR A 270 14.83 -4.16 -25.86
CA TYR A 270 15.59 -3.87 -24.65
C TYR A 270 14.71 -3.25 -23.57
N ILE A 271 14.00 -2.17 -23.88
CA ILE A 271 13.11 -1.47 -22.93
C ILE A 271 12.07 -2.45 -22.37
N LEU A 272 11.38 -3.19 -23.24
CA LEU A 272 10.35 -4.14 -22.83
C LEU A 272 10.91 -5.32 -22.02
N SER A 273 12.16 -5.70 -22.20
CA SER A 273 12.79 -6.78 -21.42
C SER A 273 13.36 -6.28 -20.08
N HIS A 274 14.01 -5.13 -20.07
CA HIS A 274 14.88 -4.68 -18.96
C HIS A 274 14.28 -3.58 -18.09
N SER A 275 13.22 -2.89 -18.55
CA SER A 275 12.55 -1.89 -17.71
C SER A 275 11.84 -2.57 -16.55
N ASN A 276 12.25 -2.23 -15.33
CA ASN A 276 11.69 -2.79 -14.10
C ASN A 276 10.32 -2.20 -13.78
N VAL A 277 9.56 -2.93 -12.98
CA VAL A 277 8.35 -2.39 -12.35
C VAL A 277 8.74 -1.18 -11.50
N LYS A 278 7.95 -0.11 -11.52
CA LYS A 278 8.24 1.07 -10.72
C LYS A 278 8.12 0.70 -9.25
N THR A 279 9.16 1.01 -8.47
CA THR A 279 9.18 0.78 -7.03
C THR A 279 9.43 2.08 -6.27
N LEU A 280 8.91 2.13 -5.05
CA LEU A 280 9.27 3.12 -4.03
C LEU A 280 10.13 2.45 -2.94
N SER A 281 10.67 3.25 -2.03
CA SER A 281 11.48 2.75 -0.89
C SER A 281 10.77 1.63 -0.12
N GLY A 282 11.51 0.56 0.24
CA GLY A 282 10.93 -0.65 0.82
C GLY A 282 10.23 -1.54 -0.21
N GLY A 283 10.68 -1.47 -1.47
CA GLY A 283 10.25 -2.20 -2.68
C GLY A 283 8.75 -2.27 -2.86
N ILE A 284 8.08 -1.18 -2.50
CA ILE A 284 6.65 -1.01 -2.71
C ILE A 284 6.44 -0.89 -4.22
N THR A 285 5.83 -1.92 -4.79
CA THR A 285 5.50 -1.97 -6.22
C THR A 285 4.41 -0.95 -6.55
N VAL A 286 4.67 -0.03 -7.46
CA VAL A 286 3.69 0.97 -7.88
C VAL A 286 2.68 0.34 -8.85
N ASN A 287 1.40 0.61 -8.61
CA ASN A 287 0.30 0.36 -9.53
C ASN A 287 -0.35 1.71 -9.91
N GLY A 288 -1.46 1.69 -10.62
CA GLY A 288 -2.18 2.89 -11.05
C GLY A 288 -2.57 3.86 -9.92
N PRO A 289 -3.31 3.43 -8.87
CA PRO A 289 -3.65 4.28 -7.72
C PRO A 289 -2.42 4.89 -7.03
N ARG A 290 -1.33 4.11 -6.91
CA ARG A 290 -0.07 4.62 -6.33
C ARG A 290 0.55 5.69 -7.23
N LEU A 291 0.57 5.48 -8.55
CA LEU A 291 1.10 6.45 -9.51
C LEU A 291 0.26 7.74 -9.54
N GLU A 292 -1.07 7.63 -9.46
CA GLU A 292 -1.99 8.76 -9.27
C GLU A 292 -1.62 9.57 -8.01
N SER A 293 -1.44 8.90 -6.87
CA SER A 293 -1.05 9.58 -5.63
C SER A 293 0.31 10.29 -5.76
N LEU A 294 1.28 9.71 -6.49
CA LEU A 294 2.57 10.34 -6.74
C LEU A 294 2.43 11.60 -7.59
N VAL A 295 1.66 11.53 -8.69
CA VAL A 295 1.39 12.67 -9.57
C VAL A 295 0.75 13.82 -8.79
N LEU A 296 -0.30 13.52 -8.02
CA LEU A 296 -0.98 14.50 -7.18
C LEU A 296 -0.03 15.12 -6.15
N THR A 297 0.78 14.31 -5.48
CA THR A 297 1.70 14.81 -4.44
C THR A 297 2.77 15.72 -5.03
N TYR A 298 3.38 15.32 -6.15
CA TYR A 298 4.45 16.12 -6.75
C TYR A 298 3.94 17.42 -7.38
N ILE A 299 2.79 17.38 -8.07
CA ILE A 299 2.22 18.58 -8.66
C ILE A 299 1.72 19.53 -7.56
N SER A 300 1.10 19.02 -6.49
CA SER A 300 0.71 19.86 -5.36
C SER A 300 1.90 20.57 -4.71
N ALA A 301 3.06 19.91 -4.60
CA ALA A 301 4.28 20.53 -4.08
C ALA A 301 4.80 21.63 -5.01
N ILE A 302 4.87 21.37 -6.31
CA ILE A 302 5.31 22.37 -7.30
C ILE A 302 4.38 23.59 -7.27
N SER A 303 3.07 23.37 -7.26
CA SER A 303 2.07 24.44 -7.25
C SER A 303 2.05 25.24 -5.94
N SER A 304 2.52 24.67 -4.82
CA SER A 304 2.69 25.40 -3.55
C SER A 304 4.03 26.15 -3.44
N GLY A 305 4.92 26.00 -4.42
CA GLY A 305 6.29 26.54 -4.39
C GLY A 305 7.29 25.67 -3.63
N ASP A 306 6.90 24.47 -3.22
CA ASP A 306 7.76 23.49 -2.57
C ASP A 306 8.46 22.56 -3.59
N LEU A 307 9.53 21.90 -3.16
CA LEU A 307 10.19 20.89 -3.98
C LEU A 307 9.50 19.52 -3.85
N PRO A 308 9.24 18.80 -4.96
CA PRO A 308 8.90 17.38 -4.95
C PRO A 308 9.86 16.57 -4.06
N CYS A 309 9.30 15.91 -3.05
CA CYS A 309 10.06 15.12 -2.09
C CYS A 309 9.61 13.65 -2.11
N MET A 310 10.56 12.74 -2.34
CA MET A 310 10.28 11.31 -2.41
C MET A 310 9.76 10.77 -1.07
N GLU A 311 10.42 11.11 0.04
CA GLU A 311 10.00 10.64 1.36
C GLU A 311 8.58 11.10 1.73
N ASN A 312 8.25 12.36 1.43
CA ASN A 312 6.91 12.92 1.66
C ASN A 312 5.86 12.22 0.82
N ALA A 313 6.15 11.93 -0.45
CA ALA A 313 5.25 11.19 -1.32
C ALA A 313 4.97 9.77 -0.80
N VAL A 314 6.00 9.05 -0.35
CA VAL A 314 5.83 7.73 0.26
C VAL A 314 5.04 7.82 1.58
N ARG A 315 5.26 8.88 2.38
CA ARG A 315 4.54 9.10 3.64
C ARG A 315 3.06 9.40 3.40
N ALA A 316 2.74 10.24 2.41
CA ALA A 316 1.36 10.54 2.01
C ALA A 316 0.64 9.28 1.52
N LEU A 317 1.31 8.48 0.68
CA LEU A 317 0.76 7.21 0.21
C LEU A 317 0.52 6.22 1.37
N ALA A 318 1.47 6.12 2.31
CA ALA A 318 1.34 5.26 3.49
C ALA A 318 0.12 5.67 4.34
N GLN A 319 -0.14 6.97 4.52
CA GLN A 319 -1.31 7.44 5.27
C GLN A 319 -2.63 7.00 4.62
N LEU A 320 -2.74 7.15 3.30
CA LEU A 320 -3.93 6.76 2.55
C LEU A 320 -4.17 5.25 2.61
N GLU A 321 -3.14 4.46 2.26
CA GLU A 321 -3.27 3.00 2.20
C GLU A 321 -3.42 2.37 3.58
N ASN A 322 -2.70 2.84 4.60
CA ASN A 322 -2.85 2.29 5.95
C ASN A 322 -4.24 2.61 6.53
N SER A 323 -4.82 3.77 6.21
CA SER A 323 -6.20 4.10 6.59
C SER A 323 -7.19 3.09 5.97
N ALA A 324 -7.09 2.87 4.66
CA ALA A 324 -7.92 1.90 3.96
C ALA A 324 -7.68 0.46 4.43
N ALA A 325 -6.44 0.11 4.80
CA ALA A 325 -6.09 -1.20 5.34
C ALA A 325 -6.77 -1.48 6.69
N VAL A 326 -6.87 -0.48 7.58
CA VAL A 326 -7.62 -0.59 8.84
C VAL A 326 -9.09 -0.87 8.56
N GLU A 327 -9.72 -0.09 7.67
CA GLU A 327 -11.13 -0.26 7.31
C GLU A 327 -11.40 -1.63 6.71
N LYS A 328 -10.53 -2.08 5.79
CA LYS A 328 -10.61 -3.41 5.16
C LYS A 328 -10.47 -4.54 6.17
N ALA A 329 -9.55 -4.41 7.14
CA ALA A 329 -9.35 -5.39 8.20
C ALA A 329 -10.57 -5.48 9.14
N VAL A 330 -11.14 -4.34 9.53
CA VAL A 330 -12.34 -4.29 10.38
C VAL A 330 -13.56 -4.83 9.65
N ALA A 331 -13.73 -4.52 8.36
CA ALA A 331 -14.78 -5.10 7.53
C ALA A 331 -14.65 -6.62 7.45
N HIS A 332 -13.42 -7.14 7.25
CA HIS A 332 -13.16 -8.58 7.25
C HIS A 332 -13.49 -9.23 8.59
N TYR A 333 -13.10 -8.61 9.72
CA TYR A 333 -13.47 -9.08 11.06
C TYR A 333 -14.99 -9.18 11.24
N ASN A 334 -15.73 -8.12 10.90
CA ASN A 334 -17.18 -8.08 11.05
C ASN A 334 -17.87 -9.15 10.19
N GLN A 335 -17.38 -9.37 8.97
CA GLN A 335 -17.87 -10.42 8.09
C GLN A 335 -17.63 -11.81 8.70
N GLN A 336 -16.43 -12.10 9.20
CA GLN A 336 -16.12 -13.40 9.81
C GLN A 336 -16.95 -13.66 11.07
N MET A 337 -17.09 -12.64 11.94
CA MET A 337 -17.86 -12.77 13.17
C MET A 337 -19.36 -12.95 12.89
N SER A 338 -19.93 -12.16 11.99
CA SER A 338 -21.36 -12.28 11.64
C SER A 338 -21.73 -13.62 11.01
N GLN A 339 -20.82 -14.26 10.28
CA GLN A 339 -21.06 -15.57 9.67
C GLN A 339 -20.90 -16.74 10.64
N LYS A 340 -20.00 -16.63 11.62
CA LYS A 340 -19.64 -17.74 12.52
C LYS A 340 -20.37 -17.73 13.85
N VAL A 341 -20.73 -16.54 14.36
CA VAL A 341 -21.29 -16.40 15.70
C VAL A 341 -22.79 -16.66 15.69
N GLN A 342 -23.21 -17.65 16.47
CA GLN A 342 -24.61 -17.88 16.79
C GLN A 342 -24.89 -17.45 18.23
N LEU A 343 -25.74 -16.45 18.42
CA LEU A 343 -26.09 -15.95 19.74
C LEU A 343 -27.38 -16.59 20.29
N PRO A 344 -27.47 -16.86 21.61
CA PRO A 344 -26.35 -16.82 22.56
C PRO A 344 -25.38 -17.99 22.37
N THR A 345 -24.10 -17.76 22.64
CA THR A 345 -23.08 -18.83 22.65
C THR A 345 -23.25 -19.70 23.89
N GLU A 346 -22.85 -20.98 23.81
CA GLU A 346 -22.94 -21.91 24.95
C GLU A 346 -22.06 -21.44 26.12
N THR A 347 -20.86 -20.98 25.78
CA THR A 347 -19.91 -20.45 26.77
C THR A 347 -19.29 -19.15 26.29
N LEU A 348 -18.71 -18.39 27.22
CA LEU A 348 -17.88 -17.24 26.87
C LEU A 348 -16.65 -17.68 26.06
N GLN A 349 -16.11 -18.86 26.34
CA GLN A 349 -14.92 -19.37 25.66
C GLN A 349 -15.16 -19.55 24.16
N GLU A 350 -16.33 -20.08 23.77
CA GLU A 350 -16.75 -20.21 22.37
C GLU A 350 -16.70 -18.86 21.64
N LEU A 351 -17.27 -17.81 22.24
CA LEU A 351 -17.25 -16.47 21.65
C LEU A 351 -15.83 -15.92 21.53
N LEU A 352 -15.00 -16.08 22.57
CA LEU A 352 -13.63 -15.57 22.59
C LEU A 352 -12.73 -16.32 21.60
N ASP A 353 -12.93 -17.61 21.39
CA ASP A 353 -12.19 -18.39 20.39
C ASP A 353 -12.54 -17.95 18.96
N LEU A 354 -13.83 -17.74 18.65
CA LEU A 354 -14.27 -17.20 17.36
C LEU A 354 -13.74 -15.77 17.11
N HIS A 355 -13.74 -14.94 18.14
CA HIS A 355 -13.15 -13.61 18.10
C HIS A 355 -11.65 -13.68 17.81
N ARG A 356 -10.89 -14.52 18.52
CA ARG A 356 -9.44 -14.68 18.32
C ARG A 356 -9.10 -15.07 16.88
N ASP A 357 -9.82 -16.05 16.34
CA ASP A 357 -9.57 -16.49 14.96
C ASP A 357 -9.88 -15.40 13.93
N SER A 358 -10.95 -14.62 14.15
CA SER A 358 -11.35 -13.52 13.27
C SER A 358 -10.40 -12.31 13.39
N GLU A 359 -9.94 -12.01 14.60
CA GLU A 359 -8.95 -10.97 14.91
C GLU A 359 -7.62 -11.28 14.23
N ARG A 360 -7.09 -12.50 14.39
CA ARG A 360 -5.85 -12.92 13.72
C ARG A 360 -5.91 -12.68 12.21
N GLN A 361 -7.00 -13.09 11.55
CA GLN A 361 -7.18 -12.91 10.11
C GLN A 361 -7.31 -11.43 9.73
N ALA A 362 -7.96 -10.61 10.56
CA ALA A 362 -8.05 -9.17 10.33
C ALA A 362 -6.67 -8.50 10.42
N ILE A 363 -5.83 -8.90 11.38
CA ILE A 363 -4.44 -8.41 11.49
C ILE A 363 -3.65 -8.85 10.26
N GLU A 364 -3.79 -10.09 9.79
CA GLU A 364 -3.12 -10.57 8.56
C GLU A 364 -3.51 -9.73 7.33
N VAL A 365 -4.81 -9.42 7.19
CA VAL A 365 -5.32 -8.52 6.14
C VAL A 365 -4.67 -7.15 6.25
N PHE A 366 -4.61 -6.56 7.45
CA PHE A 366 -3.94 -5.28 7.66
C PHE A 366 -2.45 -5.35 7.30
N MET A 367 -1.72 -6.37 7.76
CA MET A 367 -0.29 -6.51 7.54
C MET A 367 0.06 -6.61 6.05
N LYS A 368 -0.79 -7.29 5.26
CA LYS A 368 -0.63 -7.44 3.81
C LYS A 368 -0.91 -6.16 3.02
N ASN A 369 -1.79 -5.29 3.52
CA ASN A 369 -2.26 -4.10 2.79
C ASN A 369 -1.72 -2.78 3.37
N SER A 370 -0.83 -2.81 4.36
CA SER A 370 -0.21 -1.63 4.97
C SER A 370 1.31 -1.59 4.69
N PHE A 371 1.93 -0.43 4.82
CA PHE A 371 3.38 -0.25 4.81
C PHE A 371 3.76 1.06 5.51
N LYS A 372 5.02 1.18 5.97
CA LYS A 372 5.55 2.39 6.63
C LYS A 372 4.60 2.96 7.71
N ASP A 373 4.05 2.10 8.56
CA ASP A 373 3.21 2.50 9.72
C ASP A 373 4.10 3.00 10.87
N VAL A 374 4.58 4.24 10.72
CA VAL A 374 5.43 4.91 11.71
C VAL A 374 4.73 4.94 13.07
N ASP A 375 5.47 4.58 14.13
CA ASP A 375 4.97 4.42 15.50
C ASP A 375 3.83 3.42 15.67
N HIS A 376 3.53 2.60 14.65
CA HIS A 376 2.44 1.63 14.66
C HIS A 376 1.07 2.28 14.92
N LYS A 377 0.89 3.53 14.48
CA LYS A 377 -0.32 4.32 14.75
C LYS A 377 -1.56 3.65 14.16
N PHE A 378 -1.47 3.13 12.94
CA PHE A 378 -2.60 2.47 12.29
C PHE A 378 -2.87 1.09 12.87
N GLN A 379 -1.83 0.33 13.24
CA GLN A 379 -2.01 -0.94 13.92
C GLN A 379 -2.66 -0.78 15.30
N ARG A 380 -2.27 0.24 16.09
CA ARG A 380 -2.95 0.57 17.37
C ARG A 380 -4.40 0.97 17.15
N LYS A 381 -4.68 1.76 16.10
CA LYS A 381 -6.06 2.14 15.71
C LYS A 381 -6.89 0.91 15.36
N LEU A 382 -6.33 -0.06 14.62
CA LEU A 382 -6.97 -1.34 14.35
C LEU A 382 -7.27 -2.10 15.64
N GLY A 383 -6.27 -2.27 16.52
CA GLY A 383 -6.44 -2.98 17.79
C GLY A 383 -7.57 -2.39 18.65
N ALA A 384 -7.62 -1.05 18.77
CA ALA A 384 -8.70 -0.38 19.50
C ALA A 384 -10.09 -0.62 18.89
N GLN A 385 -10.20 -0.64 17.55
CA GLN A 385 -11.48 -0.94 16.88
C GLN A 385 -11.89 -2.41 17.04
N LEU A 386 -10.96 -3.35 16.98
CA LEU A 386 -11.23 -4.77 17.19
C LEU A 386 -11.62 -5.04 18.66
N GLU A 387 -10.98 -4.37 19.62
CA GLU A 387 -11.35 -4.44 21.04
C GLU A 387 -12.79 -3.92 21.27
N ALA A 388 -13.13 -2.77 20.70
CA ALA A 388 -14.49 -2.23 20.77
C ALA A 388 -15.53 -3.20 20.15
N ARG A 389 -15.22 -3.78 18.99
CA ARG A 389 -16.12 -4.77 18.35
C ARG A 389 -16.28 -6.04 19.18
N ARG A 390 -15.22 -6.53 19.83
CA ARG A 390 -15.32 -7.66 20.76
C ARG A 390 -16.28 -7.34 21.90
N ASP A 391 -16.18 -6.14 22.46
CA ASP A 391 -17.02 -5.71 23.58
C ASP A 391 -18.49 -5.61 23.15
N ASP A 392 -18.78 -5.08 21.95
CA ASP A 392 -20.12 -5.10 21.35
C ASP A 392 -20.69 -6.53 21.25
N PHE A 393 -19.91 -7.48 20.74
CA PHE A 393 -20.33 -8.89 20.65
C PHE A 393 -20.54 -9.53 22.03
N CYS A 394 -19.72 -9.17 23.03
CA CYS A 394 -19.88 -9.65 24.40
C CYS A 394 -21.17 -9.12 25.04
N GLU A 395 -21.52 -7.87 24.78
CA GLU A 395 -22.76 -7.26 25.25
C GLU A 395 -23.99 -7.91 24.58
N GLN A 396 -23.96 -8.04 23.25
CA GLN A 396 -25.02 -8.70 22.49
C GLN A 396 -25.23 -10.15 22.95
N ASN A 397 -24.15 -10.90 23.20
CA ASN A 397 -24.23 -12.27 23.71
C ASN A 397 -24.82 -12.32 25.13
N SER A 398 -24.43 -11.37 25.99
CA SER A 398 -24.99 -11.26 27.34
C SER A 398 -26.49 -10.99 27.29
N LYS A 399 -26.92 -10.07 26.42
CA LYS A 399 -28.34 -9.74 26.23
C LYS A 399 -29.13 -10.91 25.67
N ALA A 400 -28.68 -11.52 24.57
CA ALA A 400 -29.33 -12.68 23.97
C ALA A 400 -29.45 -13.86 24.96
N SER A 401 -28.43 -14.07 25.79
CA SER A 401 -28.48 -15.09 26.84
C SER A 401 -29.50 -14.74 27.92
N SER A 402 -29.55 -13.48 28.36
CA SER A 402 -30.55 -13.02 29.33
C SER A 402 -31.97 -13.22 28.80
N ASP A 403 -32.23 -12.78 27.56
CA ASP A 403 -33.55 -12.87 26.91
C ASP A 403 -33.99 -14.33 26.76
N CYS A 404 -33.10 -15.20 26.26
CA CYS A 404 -33.34 -16.65 26.17
C CYS A 404 -33.67 -17.25 27.55
N CYS A 405 -32.90 -16.90 28.58
CA CYS A 405 -33.10 -17.44 29.93
C CYS A 405 -34.40 -16.96 30.57
N MET A 406 -34.79 -15.69 30.38
CA MET A 406 -36.05 -15.16 30.89
C MET A 406 -37.25 -15.86 30.23
N ALA A 407 -37.22 -16.06 28.91
CA ALA A 407 -38.26 -16.79 28.19
C ALA A 407 -38.37 -18.24 28.71
N LEU A 408 -37.24 -18.94 28.88
CA LEU A 408 -37.24 -20.30 29.42
C LEU A 408 -37.75 -20.37 30.86
N LEU A 409 -37.44 -19.38 31.71
CA LEU A 409 -37.98 -19.34 33.06
C LEU A 409 -39.50 -19.17 33.05
N GLN A 410 -40.01 -18.29 32.20
CA GLN A 410 -41.45 -18.12 32.02
C GLN A 410 -42.10 -19.43 31.56
N ASP A 411 -41.56 -20.09 30.53
CA ASP A 411 -42.12 -21.34 30.01
C ASP A 411 -42.06 -22.50 31.03
N ILE A 412 -40.94 -22.65 31.73
CA ILE A 412 -40.70 -23.79 32.63
C ILE A 412 -41.37 -23.60 33.99
N PHE A 413 -41.38 -22.38 34.54
CA PHE A 413 -41.85 -22.12 35.90
C PHE A 413 -43.27 -21.55 36.00
N SER A 414 -43.88 -21.06 34.91
CA SER A 414 -45.29 -20.61 34.95
C SER A 414 -46.26 -21.63 35.56
N PRO A 415 -46.17 -22.95 35.28
CA PRO A 415 -47.05 -23.93 35.92
C PRO A 415 -46.87 -24.00 37.45
N LEU A 416 -45.66 -23.81 37.97
CA LEU A 416 -45.41 -23.78 39.41
C LEU A 416 -46.05 -22.55 40.06
N GLU A 417 -45.95 -21.39 39.40
CA GLU A 417 -46.57 -20.16 39.90
C GLU A 417 -48.10 -20.27 39.97
N GLU A 418 -48.70 -20.90 38.96
CA GLU A 418 -50.15 -21.08 38.91
C GLU A 418 -50.62 -22.08 39.98
N ASP A 419 -49.90 -23.19 40.18
CA ASP A 419 -50.20 -24.15 41.24
C ASP A 419 -50.11 -23.52 42.64
N VAL A 420 -49.15 -22.61 42.85
CA VAL A 420 -49.03 -21.84 44.10
C VAL A 420 -50.25 -20.92 44.28
N LYS A 421 -50.64 -20.17 43.25
CA LYS A 421 -51.83 -19.28 43.31
C LYS A 421 -53.12 -20.04 43.59
N GLN A 422 -53.25 -21.25 43.06
CA GLN A 422 -54.40 -22.12 43.29
C GLN A 422 -54.38 -22.80 44.67
N GLY A 423 -53.36 -22.55 45.50
CA GLY A 423 -53.25 -23.12 46.84
C GLY A 423 -52.91 -24.61 46.84
N THR A 424 -52.37 -25.15 45.75
CA THR A 424 -52.03 -26.58 45.61
C THR A 424 -51.07 -27.05 46.72
N PHE A 425 -50.16 -26.16 47.14
CA PHE A 425 -49.16 -26.41 48.18
C PHE A 425 -49.58 -25.93 49.58
N SER A 426 -50.75 -25.32 49.74
CA SER A 426 -51.25 -24.81 51.03
C SER A 426 -51.97 -25.91 51.85
N LYS A 427 -51.42 -27.13 51.83
CA LYS A 427 -51.94 -28.31 52.51
C LYS A 427 -50.84 -28.90 53.41
N PRO A 428 -51.17 -29.71 54.43
CA PRO A 428 -50.15 -30.35 55.26
C PRO A 428 -49.16 -31.14 54.38
N GLY A 429 -47.86 -30.86 54.51
CA GLY A 429 -46.77 -31.48 53.74
C GLY A 429 -46.50 -30.83 52.37
N GLY A 430 -47.24 -29.78 52.02
CA GLY A 430 -47.15 -29.09 50.75
C GLY A 430 -45.81 -28.41 50.50
N TYR A 431 -45.07 -28.02 51.55
CA TYR A 431 -43.75 -27.42 51.40
C TYR A 431 -42.74 -28.39 50.78
N ARG A 432 -42.75 -29.67 51.19
CA ARG A 432 -41.86 -30.69 50.61
C ARG A 432 -42.19 -30.97 49.14
N LEU A 433 -43.47 -30.99 48.79
CA LEU A 433 -43.94 -31.14 47.41
C LEU A 433 -43.53 -29.95 46.53
N PHE A 434 -43.62 -28.73 47.07
CA PHE A 434 -43.15 -27.52 46.40
C PHE A 434 -41.66 -27.59 46.08
N LEU A 435 -40.82 -27.96 47.06
CA LEU A 435 -39.37 -28.11 46.85
C LEU A 435 -39.02 -29.17 45.81
N GLN A 436 -39.70 -30.33 45.85
CA GLN A 436 -39.49 -31.38 44.86
C GLN A 436 -39.81 -30.88 43.45
N LYS A 437 -40.98 -30.24 43.26
CA LYS A 437 -41.38 -29.69 41.96
C LYS A 437 -40.43 -28.58 41.51
N GLN A 438 -40.00 -27.70 42.40
CA GLN A 438 -39.02 -26.66 42.09
C GLN A 438 -37.70 -27.28 41.62
N GLN A 439 -37.23 -28.36 42.25
CA GLN A 439 -36.00 -29.05 41.85
C GLN A 439 -36.14 -29.75 40.49
N GLU A 440 -37.28 -30.37 40.20
CA GLU A 440 -37.57 -30.97 38.89
C GLU A 440 -37.54 -29.91 37.77
N LEU A 441 -38.12 -28.73 38.02
CA LEU A 441 -38.11 -27.61 37.08
C LEU A 441 -36.71 -27.01 36.89
N LYS A 442 -35.92 -26.89 37.96
CA LYS A 442 -34.49 -26.53 37.85
C LYS A 442 -33.74 -27.51 36.96
N ASN A 443 -33.97 -28.82 37.13
CA ASN A 443 -33.34 -29.83 36.29
C ASN A 443 -33.74 -29.69 34.81
N LYS A 444 -35.03 -29.46 34.52
CA LYS A 444 -35.50 -29.17 33.16
C LYS A 444 -34.84 -27.92 32.57
N TYR A 445 -34.72 -26.85 33.35
CA TYR A 445 -34.02 -25.63 32.94
C TYR A 445 -32.56 -25.92 32.58
N TYR A 446 -31.84 -26.69 33.41
CA TYR A 446 -30.45 -27.03 33.14
C TYR A 446 -30.25 -27.92 31.90
N GLN A 447 -31.24 -28.75 31.54
CA GLN A 447 -31.18 -29.62 30.36
C GLN A 447 -31.29 -28.88 29.00
N VAL A 448 -31.84 -27.66 28.97
CA VAL A 448 -31.96 -26.90 27.71
C VAL A 448 -30.57 -26.45 27.22
N PRO A 449 -30.12 -26.81 26.00
CA PRO A 449 -28.82 -26.34 25.49
C PRO A 449 -28.86 -24.85 25.12
N ARG A 450 -27.69 -24.21 25.00
CA ARG A 450 -27.50 -22.84 24.48
C ARG A 450 -28.34 -21.76 25.17
N LYS A 451 -28.46 -21.85 26.50
CA LYS A 451 -28.99 -20.76 27.34
C LYS A 451 -28.02 -19.58 27.41
N GLY A 452 -26.73 -19.90 27.31
CA GLY A 452 -25.62 -18.97 27.33
C GLY A 452 -25.17 -18.52 28.72
N ILE A 453 -24.33 -17.49 28.71
CA ILE A 453 -23.50 -17.09 29.85
C ILE A 453 -24.28 -16.51 31.05
N GLN A 454 -25.54 -16.09 30.85
CA GLN A 454 -26.40 -15.50 31.88
C GLN A 454 -27.30 -16.50 32.61
N ALA A 455 -27.31 -17.78 32.20
CA ALA A 455 -28.26 -18.78 32.68
C ALA A 455 -28.41 -18.83 34.21
N GLU A 456 -27.28 -18.78 34.91
CA GLU A 456 -27.27 -18.99 36.36
C GLU A 456 -27.52 -17.70 37.13
N GLU A 457 -27.20 -16.55 36.54
CA GLU A 457 -27.54 -15.25 37.14
C GLU A 457 -29.04 -14.98 37.03
N VAL A 458 -29.63 -15.28 35.87
CA VAL A 458 -31.06 -15.08 35.60
C VAL A 458 -31.91 -16.04 36.43
N LEU A 459 -31.57 -17.34 36.45
CA LEU A 459 -32.25 -18.31 37.32
C LEU A 459 -32.18 -17.90 38.80
N LYS A 460 -31.00 -17.46 39.26
CA LYS A 460 -30.83 -17.03 40.65
C LYS A 460 -31.73 -15.83 40.99
N LYS A 461 -31.70 -14.76 40.20
CA LYS A 461 -32.54 -13.57 40.43
C LYS A 461 -34.03 -13.92 40.47
N TYR A 462 -34.44 -14.85 39.59
CA TYR A 462 -35.81 -15.34 39.59
C TYR A 462 -36.15 -16.10 40.87
N LEU A 463 -35.30 -17.02 41.34
CA LEU A 463 -35.54 -17.76 42.58
C LEU A 463 -35.56 -16.84 43.81
N GLU A 464 -34.66 -15.86 43.88
CA GLU A 464 -34.65 -14.83 44.94
C GLU A 464 -35.96 -14.02 44.93
N SER A 465 -36.51 -13.70 43.76
CA SER A 465 -37.81 -13.01 43.66
C SER A 465 -39.01 -13.85 44.15
N LYS A 466 -38.82 -15.15 44.39
CA LYS A 466 -39.86 -16.09 44.85
C LYS A 466 -39.58 -16.60 46.27
N GLU A 467 -38.60 -16.05 46.96
CA GLU A 467 -38.18 -16.49 48.31
C GLU A 467 -39.32 -16.27 49.33
N ASP A 468 -40.00 -15.13 49.30
CA ASP A 468 -41.14 -14.82 50.18
C ASP A 468 -42.29 -15.84 50.06
N VAL A 469 -42.51 -16.36 48.85
CA VAL A 469 -43.52 -17.39 48.57
C VAL A 469 -43.13 -18.72 49.22
N ALA A 470 -41.86 -19.09 49.12
CA ALA A 470 -41.34 -20.30 49.74
C ALA A 470 -41.40 -20.21 51.28
N ASP A 471 -41.07 -19.05 51.84
CA ASP A 471 -41.15 -18.78 53.28
C ASP A 471 -42.59 -18.82 53.78
N ALA A 472 -43.54 -18.23 53.06
CA ALA A 472 -44.97 -18.30 53.41
C ALA A 472 -45.49 -19.76 53.45
N LEU A 473 -45.09 -20.58 52.48
CA LEU A 473 -45.44 -22.01 52.45
C LEU A 473 -44.81 -22.78 53.61
N LEU A 474 -43.55 -22.48 53.96
CA LEU A 474 -42.85 -23.11 55.09
C LEU A 474 -43.54 -22.82 56.43
N GLN A 475 -43.97 -21.57 56.65
CA GLN A 475 -44.67 -21.18 57.88
C GLN A 475 -46.05 -21.83 57.99
N THR A 476 -46.77 -21.95 56.87
CA THR A 476 -48.14 -22.47 56.80
C THR A 476 -48.22 -24.00 56.95
N ASP A 477 -47.12 -24.73 56.71
CA ASP A 477 -47.10 -26.19 56.79
C ASP A 477 -47.25 -26.69 58.24
N GLN A 478 -48.35 -27.39 58.52
CA GLN A 478 -48.70 -27.93 59.83
C GLN A 478 -48.06 -29.30 60.12
N LEU A 479 -47.48 -29.97 59.11
CA LEU A 479 -46.79 -31.26 59.29
C LEU A 479 -45.33 -31.12 59.72
N LEU A 480 -44.78 -29.90 59.71
CA LEU A 480 -43.42 -29.62 60.16
C LEU A 480 -43.46 -29.05 61.58
N SER A 481 -42.70 -29.67 62.49
CA SER A 481 -42.45 -29.10 63.82
C SER A 481 -41.63 -27.81 63.72
N GLU A 482 -41.72 -26.95 64.74
CA GLU A 482 -40.91 -25.72 64.83
C GLU A 482 -39.39 -25.99 64.71
N LYS A 483 -38.93 -27.14 65.23
CA LYS A 483 -37.53 -27.57 65.06
C LYS A 483 -37.19 -27.92 63.61
N GLU A 484 -38.08 -28.59 62.89
CA GLU A 484 -37.88 -28.93 61.47
C GLU A 484 -37.93 -27.69 60.59
N LYS A 485 -38.82 -26.73 60.88
CA LYS A 485 -38.85 -25.42 60.20
C LYS A 485 -37.54 -24.65 60.40
N ALA A 486 -36.99 -24.64 61.63
CA ALA A 486 -35.71 -23.99 61.91
C ALA A 486 -34.52 -24.66 61.19
N ILE A 487 -34.51 -25.99 61.10
CA ILE A 487 -33.49 -26.75 60.35
C ILE A 487 -33.57 -26.40 58.86
N GLU A 488 -34.77 -26.28 58.31
CA GLU A 488 -34.97 -25.93 56.90
C GLU A 488 -34.50 -24.50 56.58
N VAL A 489 -34.81 -23.53 57.43
CA VAL A 489 -34.29 -22.15 57.29
C VAL A 489 -32.76 -22.13 57.31
N GLN A 490 -32.12 -22.93 58.17
CA GLN A 490 -30.66 -23.05 58.17
C GLN A 490 -30.13 -23.69 56.88
N ARG A 491 -30.83 -24.69 56.33
CA ARG A 491 -30.48 -25.33 55.05
C ARG A 491 -30.55 -24.35 53.90
N ILE A 492 -31.63 -23.56 53.78
CA ILE A 492 -31.78 -22.52 52.75
C ILE A 492 -30.65 -21.49 52.84
N LYS A 493 -30.30 -21.04 54.05
CA LYS A 493 -29.17 -20.12 54.27
C LYS A 493 -27.84 -20.73 53.82
N ALA A 494 -27.60 -22.01 54.09
CA ALA A 494 -26.40 -22.71 53.64
C ALA A 494 -26.36 -22.85 52.11
N GLU A 495 -27.47 -23.21 51.47
CA GLU A 495 -27.59 -23.31 50.00
C GLU A 495 -27.38 -21.95 49.32
N SER A 496 -27.94 -20.87 49.88
CA SER A 496 -27.75 -19.50 49.40
C SER A 496 -26.28 -19.06 49.50
N ALA A 497 -25.61 -19.37 50.61
CA ALA A 497 -24.18 -19.11 50.78
C ALA A 497 -23.32 -19.91 49.77
N GLU A 498 -23.66 -21.17 49.51
CA GLU A 498 -22.98 -21.99 48.51
C GLU A 498 -23.19 -21.44 47.08
N ALA A 499 -24.41 -21.02 46.76
CA ALA A 499 -24.74 -20.38 45.48
C ALA A 499 -23.97 -19.06 45.30
N ALA A 500 -23.83 -18.24 46.35
CA ALA A 500 -23.02 -17.02 46.33
C ALA A 500 -21.54 -17.34 46.05
N LYS A 501 -20.99 -18.39 46.67
CA LYS A 501 -19.62 -18.88 46.40
C LYS A 501 -19.45 -19.36 44.95
N LYS A 502 -20.43 -20.08 44.39
CA LYS A 502 -20.43 -20.51 42.98
C LYS A 502 -20.49 -19.30 42.02
N LYS A 503 -21.28 -18.27 42.34
CA LYS A 503 -21.35 -17.00 41.57
C LYS A 503 -19.99 -16.30 41.53
N LEU A 504 -19.34 -16.13 42.69
CA LEU A 504 -17.99 -15.53 42.78
C LEU A 504 -16.98 -16.28 41.90
N LYS A 505 -16.97 -17.62 41.95
CA LYS A 505 -16.11 -18.44 41.09
C LYS A 505 -16.37 -18.22 39.60
N LYS A 506 -17.61 -18.05 39.17
CA LYS A 506 -17.96 -17.78 37.77
C LYS A 506 -17.54 -16.38 37.31
N ILE A 507 -17.73 -15.36 38.14
CA ILE A 507 -17.25 -14.00 37.87
C ILE A 507 -15.73 -14.01 37.73
N GLN A 508 -15.03 -14.68 38.66
CA GLN A 508 -13.58 -14.83 38.60
C GLN A 508 -13.13 -15.58 37.34
N LYS A 509 -13.84 -16.64 36.94
CA LYS A 509 -13.56 -17.38 35.69
C LYS A 509 -13.75 -16.49 34.46
N LYS A 510 -14.85 -15.71 34.39
CA LYS A 510 -15.12 -14.76 33.29
C LYS A 510 -14.03 -13.69 33.21
N TYR A 511 -13.66 -13.08 34.33
CA TYR A 511 -12.58 -12.09 34.37
C TYR A 511 -11.24 -12.69 33.90
N LYS A 512 -10.92 -13.91 34.35
CA LYS A 512 -9.72 -14.63 33.92
C LYS A 512 -9.71 -14.88 32.41
N GLN A 513 -10.83 -15.34 31.83
CA GLN A 513 -10.95 -15.57 30.39
C GLN A 513 -10.78 -14.28 29.57
N MET A 514 -11.33 -13.16 30.04
CA MET A 514 -11.15 -11.85 29.39
C MET A 514 -9.70 -11.38 29.44
N MET A 515 -9.03 -11.53 30.59
CA MET A 515 -7.60 -11.18 30.73
C MET A 515 -6.71 -12.06 29.85
N GLU A 516 -6.95 -13.37 29.82
CA GLU A 516 -6.24 -14.30 28.95
C GLU A 516 -6.44 -13.95 27.47
N GLN A 517 -7.64 -13.53 27.06
CA GLN A 517 -7.87 -13.12 25.68
C GLN A 517 -7.18 -11.80 25.34
N LYS A 518 -7.16 -10.83 26.26
CA LYS A 518 -6.44 -9.56 26.06
C LYS A 518 -4.94 -9.79 25.87
N GLU A 519 -4.35 -10.68 26.67
CA GLU A 519 -2.94 -11.08 26.52
C GLU A 519 -2.69 -11.77 25.18
N LYS A 520 -3.55 -12.72 24.77
CA LYS A 520 -3.42 -13.41 23.48
C LYS A 520 -3.55 -12.47 22.29
N SER A 521 -4.50 -11.52 22.32
CA SER A 521 -4.66 -10.49 21.30
C SER A 521 -3.40 -9.63 21.19
N TYR A 522 -2.86 -9.16 22.33
CA TYR A 522 -1.61 -8.40 22.36
C TYR A 522 -0.44 -9.20 21.76
N GLN A 523 -0.28 -10.46 22.16
CA GLN A 523 0.77 -11.34 21.63
C GLN A 523 0.64 -11.56 20.12
N GLU A 524 -0.58 -11.72 19.59
CA GLU A 524 -0.80 -11.89 18.15
C GLU A 524 -0.45 -10.61 17.37
N HIS A 525 -0.84 -9.44 17.88
CA HIS A 525 -0.46 -8.14 17.33
C HIS A 525 1.07 -7.98 17.27
N VAL A 526 1.77 -8.30 18.37
CA VAL A 526 3.23 -8.23 18.45
C VAL A 526 3.86 -9.22 17.49
N LYS A 527 3.41 -10.48 17.47
CA LYS A 527 3.96 -11.53 16.61
C LYS A 527 3.92 -11.14 15.13
N GLN A 528 2.75 -10.78 14.61
CA GLN A 528 2.61 -10.43 13.19
C GLN A 528 3.36 -9.14 12.83
N LEU A 529 3.45 -8.20 13.78
CA LEU A 529 4.26 -7.00 13.62
C LEU A 529 5.76 -7.36 13.52
N THR A 530 6.28 -8.19 14.42
CA THR A 530 7.69 -8.62 14.39
C THR A 530 8.01 -9.34 13.09
N GLU A 531 7.14 -10.25 12.64
CA GLU A 531 7.31 -10.94 11.35
C GLU A 531 7.34 -9.96 10.17
N LYS A 532 6.51 -8.90 10.21
CA LYS A 532 6.51 -7.86 9.18
C LYS A 532 7.79 -7.02 9.23
N MET A 533 8.19 -6.56 10.41
CA MET A 533 9.40 -5.77 10.59
C MET A 533 10.65 -6.51 10.10
N GLU A 534 10.74 -7.82 10.33
CA GLU A 534 11.88 -8.60 9.86
C GLU A 534 11.90 -8.72 8.33
N ARG A 535 10.74 -8.89 7.68
CA ARG A 535 10.64 -8.86 6.22
C ARG A 535 11.04 -7.50 5.65
N ASP A 536 10.50 -6.42 6.22
CA ASP A 536 10.78 -5.05 5.78
C ASP A 536 12.27 -4.72 5.97
N LYS A 537 12.89 -5.21 7.06
CA LYS A 537 14.33 -5.05 7.33
C LYS A 537 15.20 -5.79 6.32
N VAL A 538 14.88 -7.05 5.99
CA VAL A 538 15.62 -7.81 4.96
C VAL A 538 15.56 -7.11 3.61
N GLN A 539 14.39 -6.60 3.26
CA GLN A 539 14.20 -5.86 2.01
C GLN A 539 15.01 -4.55 1.98
N LEU A 540 14.98 -3.78 3.06
CA LEU A 540 15.75 -2.54 3.18
C LEU A 540 17.27 -2.80 3.10
N MET A 541 17.76 -3.88 3.74
CA MET A 541 19.18 -4.25 3.65
C MET A 541 19.59 -4.58 2.22
N ALA A 542 18.76 -5.32 1.47
CA ALA A 542 19.03 -5.62 0.06
C ALA A 542 19.08 -4.35 -0.82
N GLU A 543 18.19 -3.39 -0.60
CA GLU A 543 18.19 -2.09 -1.30
C GLU A 543 19.45 -1.26 -0.97
N GLN A 544 19.88 -1.27 0.29
CA GLN A 544 21.09 -0.59 0.73
C GLN A 544 22.34 -1.23 0.14
N GLU A 545 22.41 -2.57 0.07
CA GLU A 545 23.51 -3.29 -0.56
C GLU A 545 23.63 -2.95 -2.06
N GLU A 546 22.52 -2.95 -2.82
CA GLU A 546 22.53 -2.58 -4.24
C GLU A 546 22.99 -1.11 -4.42
N THR A 547 22.53 -0.22 -3.54
CA THR A 547 22.92 1.20 -3.53
C THR A 547 24.41 1.36 -3.25
N ILE A 548 24.96 0.65 -2.26
CA ILE A 548 26.39 0.68 -1.92
C ILE A 548 27.23 0.16 -3.08
N ILE A 549 26.84 -0.94 -3.73
CA ILE A 549 27.53 -1.49 -4.90
C ILE A 549 27.58 -0.44 -6.03
N CYS A 550 26.47 0.25 -6.29
CA CYS A 550 26.42 1.32 -7.28
C CYS A 550 27.34 2.48 -6.92
N LYS A 551 27.33 2.94 -5.67
CA LYS A 551 28.21 4.01 -5.17
C LYS A 551 29.69 3.63 -5.29
N LEU A 552 30.07 2.40 -4.93
CA LEU A 552 31.44 1.90 -5.04
C LEU A 552 31.94 1.85 -6.48
N LYS A 553 31.09 1.43 -7.44
CA LYS A 553 31.44 1.46 -8.88
C LYS A 553 31.77 2.87 -9.35
N VAL A 554 30.93 3.86 -8.99
CA VAL A 554 31.16 5.26 -9.35
C VAL A 554 32.42 5.81 -8.68
N PHE A 555 32.63 5.50 -7.39
CA PHE A 555 33.80 5.93 -6.64
C PHE A 555 35.12 5.38 -7.22
N ASN A 556 35.16 4.07 -7.55
CA ASN A 556 36.32 3.45 -8.18
C ASN A 556 36.66 4.08 -9.53
N CYS A 557 35.64 4.40 -10.35
CA CYS A 557 35.86 5.13 -11.59
C CYS A 557 36.47 6.52 -11.34
N ILE A 558 35.97 7.27 -10.36
CA ILE A 558 36.51 8.59 -10.01
C ILE A 558 37.98 8.46 -9.56
N ILE A 559 38.30 7.53 -8.65
CA ILE A 559 39.68 7.28 -8.20
C ILE A 559 40.59 6.94 -9.37
N SER A 560 40.16 6.03 -10.25
CA SER A 560 40.98 5.62 -11.40
C SER A 560 41.36 6.79 -12.31
N ILE A 561 40.55 7.84 -12.37
CA ILE A 561 40.83 9.05 -13.16
C ILE A 561 41.79 9.96 -12.42
N PHE A 562 41.66 10.16 -11.10
CA PHE A 562 42.49 11.10 -10.35
C PHE A 562 43.85 10.53 -9.92
N PHE A 563 43.98 9.21 -9.72
CA PHE A 563 45.20 8.56 -9.20
C PHE A 563 46.05 7.82 -10.24
N SER A 564 45.60 7.64 -11.48
CA SER A 564 46.36 6.99 -12.57
C SER A 564 47.48 7.85 -13.18
N GLY A 565 48.05 8.78 -12.40
CA GLY A 565 49.07 9.71 -12.87
C GLY A 565 50.11 10.11 -11.83
N ALA A 566 50.33 9.30 -10.78
CA ALA A 566 51.56 9.43 -10.00
C ALA A 566 52.71 8.85 -10.84
N PRO A 567 53.72 9.63 -11.24
CA PRO A 567 54.90 9.06 -11.84
C PRO A 567 55.65 8.25 -10.76
N ASN A 568 56.02 7.02 -11.09
CA ASN A 568 57.11 6.32 -10.39
C ASN A 568 58.45 6.99 -10.73
#